data_AF-A0A069QJV7-F1
#
_entry.id   AF-A0A069QJV7-F1
#
_cell.length_a   1.000
_cell.length_b   1.000
_cell.length_c   1.000
_cell.angle_alpha   90.00
_cell.angle_beta   90.00
_cell.angle_gamma   90.00
#
_symmetry.space_group_name_H-M   'P 1'
#
loop_
_entity.id
_entity.type
_entity.pdbx_description
1 polymer ?
#
loop_
_entity_poly.entity_id
_entity_poly.type
_entity_poly.pdbx_seq_one_letter_code
_entity_poly.pdbx_strand_id
1 'polypeptide(L)'
;MKKTVLILITLLCHLASFASKGWPYPITVSQPDGTQLTIRINGDANFNWVSTLDNVVLKQVGNGYYIANIDANGMLTSSGTLAHDADKRSSAEQSLCKKQDVKAFLTVNTQPERLAATRGFTRGNIPSFFPHTGSPRAIVLLVQFANRPFKVQPRKAFNQYLNSMAPRHQDFGNAENRNTGSVKKYFSDMSGGKFTPQFDLYGPITMSKGAAYYGNGSSSMENYRELVAEACTMMDDSLDFSKYDADNDGNVDLVYVIYAGYGESASSLDSTLWPKAFVCGTDIKKDGKYVRLAGISNELNYRPNSKINSKSGLAINGVGLFCHEFSHCMGLPDFYPTVNSQWTTAGGERDLDAYDNQGMEDWDVMDNGIYMYDGYSPTAYTAWEREKMGWITIETLTKEGKVELKSIDQGGKAYRIKNDNRADGKEYYIVENIQAKGWNYKLPASGMMVSHVEYDPRAFSVFYGGDNSVNNLKKHPRMTIVPADGYLPSSYRKVSNSSAETWPHIKADQYKEQLAGDLYPGKTNVQRLTDAQGLVNYAPWTGGMLNKPIYNIMLKDGIVTFDFLKDQMSTGIQQPEMDMENGNKEKIYTIDGRYVGTNLKALPKGVYIIGKKKVVISK
;
A
#
# COMPACT_ATOMS: atom_id res chain seq x y z
N MET A 1 -16.56 -54.54 31.49
CA MET A 1 -17.68 -53.58 31.37
C MET A 1 -17.15 -52.16 31.55
N LYS A 2 -17.23 -51.38 30.47
CA LYS A 2 -17.45 -49.93 30.35
C LYS A 2 -16.84 -48.94 31.37
N LYS A 3 -16.00 -48.07 30.78
CA LYS A 3 -15.89 -46.59 30.91
C LYS A 3 -15.29 -46.09 32.24
N THR A 4 -14.27 -45.24 32.25
CA THR A 4 -14.28 -43.89 31.66
C THR A 4 -12.84 -43.36 31.57
N VAL A 5 -12.37 -42.96 30.40
CA VAL A 5 -11.19 -42.07 30.26
C VAL A 5 -11.69 -40.80 29.60
N LEU A 6 -11.59 -39.72 30.35
CA LEU A 6 -11.91 -38.35 29.96
C LEU A 6 -10.78 -37.86 29.04
N ILE A 7 -11.06 -37.72 27.74
CA ILE A 7 -10.14 -37.05 26.81
C ILE A 7 -10.61 -35.59 26.73
N LEU A 8 -9.92 -34.72 27.47
CA LEU A 8 -9.97 -33.28 27.26
C LEU A 8 -9.01 -32.97 26.08
N ILE A 9 -9.54 -32.82 24.87
CA ILE A 9 -8.81 -32.19 23.76
C ILE A 9 -9.06 -30.69 23.89
N THR A 10 -8.16 -30.00 24.59
CA THR A 10 -7.98 -28.55 24.42
C THR A 10 -6.89 -28.35 23.38
N LEU A 11 -7.27 -28.34 22.10
CA LEU A 11 -6.40 -27.90 21.01
C LEU A 11 -6.52 -26.38 20.92
N LEU A 12 -5.72 -25.68 21.71
CA LEU A 12 -5.51 -24.23 21.62
C LEU A 12 -4.24 -24.01 20.79
N CYS A 13 -4.40 -23.95 19.47
CA CYS A 13 -3.36 -23.49 18.56
C CYS A 13 -3.93 -22.32 17.73
N HIS A 14 -3.80 -21.12 18.27
CA HIS A 14 -3.89 -19.88 17.50
C HIS A 14 -2.46 -19.37 17.27
N LEU A 15 -2.28 -18.42 16.34
CA LEU A 15 -1.38 -17.25 16.47
C LEU A 15 -0.64 -16.83 15.19
N ALA A 16 -1.27 -15.91 14.45
CA ALA A 16 -0.71 -14.65 13.92
C ALA A 16 -0.33 -14.40 12.44
N SER A 17 -0.99 -13.48 11.74
CA SER A 17 -0.80 -13.18 10.30
C SER A 17 -1.07 -11.72 9.93
N PHE A 18 -0.33 -11.20 8.95
CA PHE A 18 -0.52 -9.88 8.30
C PHE A 18 -0.38 -10.03 6.80
N ALA A 19 -1.06 -9.18 6.03
CA ALA A 19 -0.98 -9.27 4.59
C ALA A 19 -1.32 -7.99 3.87
N SER A 20 -1.02 -8.04 2.59
CA SER A 20 -1.62 -7.29 1.51
C SER A 20 -3.12 -7.08 1.69
N LYS A 21 -3.46 -5.81 1.51
CA LYS A 21 -4.79 -5.30 1.19
C LYS A 21 -5.41 -6.18 0.10
N GLY A 22 -6.65 -6.63 0.29
CA GLY A 22 -7.38 -7.32 -0.78
C GLY A 22 -7.54 -6.45 -2.01
N TRP A 23 -7.64 -7.05 -3.19
CA TRP A 23 -7.83 -6.35 -4.46
C TRP A 23 -9.01 -5.38 -4.36
N PRO A 24 -8.79 -4.05 -4.38
CA PRO A 24 -9.81 -3.10 -3.92
C PRO A 24 -10.87 -2.78 -4.99
N TYR A 25 -10.68 -3.24 -6.23
CA TYR A 25 -11.55 -2.92 -7.35
C TYR A 25 -12.61 -4.00 -7.58
N PRO A 26 -13.80 -3.63 -8.08
CA PRO A 26 -14.84 -4.60 -8.41
C PRO A 26 -14.39 -5.67 -9.41
N ILE A 27 -14.99 -6.85 -9.27
CA ILE A 27 -14.71 -8.03 -10.09
C ILE A 27 -16.03 -8.54 -10.63
N THR A 28 -16.14 -8.67 -11.95
CA THR A 28 -17.27 -9.35 -12.57
C THR A 28 -16.98 -10.84 -12.67
N VAL A 29 -17.87 -11.66 -12.13
CA VAL A 29 -17.80 -13.12 -12.15
C VAL A 29 -19.02 -13.70 -12.83
N SER A 30 -18.85 -14.85 -13.51
CA SER A 30 -19.97 -15.62 -14.07
C SER A 30 -20.57 -16.52 -12.99
N GLN A 31 -21.89 -16.53 -12.91
CA GLN A 31 -22.65 -17.41 -12.03
C GLN A 31 -22.99 -18.73 -12.73
N PRO A 32 -23.27 -19.83 -11.99
CA PRO A 32 -23.65 -21.12 -12.54
C PRO A 32 -24.91 -21.11 -13.41
N ASP A 33 -25.78 -20.12 -13.23
CA ASP A 33 -27.00 -19.93 -14.03
C ASP A 33 -26.76 -19.14 -15.34
N GLY A 34 -25.50 -18.78 -15.62
CA GLY A 34 -25.10 -18.02 -16.80
C GLY A 34 -25.20 -16.49 -16.64
N THR A 35 -25.69 -15.99 -15.50
CA THR A 35 -25.71 -14.56 -15.21
C THR A 35 -24.32 -14.04 -14.82
N GLN A 36 -24.19 -12.72 -14.71
CA GLN A 36 -22.99 -12.07 -14.18
C GLN A 36 -23.30 -11.38 -12.86
N LEU A 37 -22.35 -11.45 -11.93
CA LEU A 37 -22.38 -10.77 -10.64
C LEU A 37 -21.14 -9.89 -10.49
N THR A 38 -21.30 -8.68 -9.97
CA THR A 38 -20.18 -7.81 -9.60
C THR A 38 -19.93 -7.89 -8.10
N ILE A 39 -18.73 -8.39 -7.74
CA ILE A 39 -18.31 -8.60 -6.35
C ILE A 39 -17.13 -7.72 -5.97
N ARG A 40 -16.90 -7.61 -4.66
CA ARG A 40 -15.69 -7.05 -4.04
C ARG A 40 -15.08 -8.10 -3.12
N ILE A 41 -13.75 -8.16 -3.15
CA ILE A 41 -12.97 -8.79 -2.09
C ILE A 41 -12.74 -7.70 -1.04
N ASN A 42 -13.16 -7.99 0.18
CA ASN A 42 -13.02 -7.06 1.29
C ASN A 42 -12.01 -7.59 2.27
N GLY A 43 -11.24 -6.66 2.81
CA GLY A 43 -10.40 -6.87 3.97
C GLY A 43 -8.94 -7.17 3.68
N ASP A 44 -8.29 -7.81 4.64
CA ASP A 44 -6.86 -8.11 4.69
C ASP A 44 -6.64 -9.51 5.29
N ALA A 45 -5.39 -9.89 5.60
CA ALA A 45 -5.17 -11.24 6.15
C ALA A 45 -5.66 -11.48 7.56
N ASN A 46 -6.02 -10.45 8.31
CA ASN A 46 -6.61 -10.67 9.62
C ASN A 46 -8.04 -11.18 9.45
N PHE A 47 -8.78 -10.58 8.52
CA PHE A 47 -10.15 -10.93 8.24
C PHE A 47 -10.56 -10.47 6.83
N ASN A 48 -11.18 -11.37 6.07
CA ASN A 48 -11.66 -11.10 4.72
C ASN A 48 -13.07 -11.65 4.50
N TRP A 49 -13.75 -11.13 3.48
CA TRP A 49 -15.01 -11.67 2.96
C TRP A 49 -15.28 -11.16 1.55
N VAL A 50 -16.22 -11.80 0.86
CA VAL A 50 -16.70 -11.35 -0.45
C VAL A 50 -18.08 -10.71 -0.28
N SER A 51 -18.33 -9.61 -0.98
CA SER A 51 -19.65 -8.96 -1.02
C SER A 51 -20.04 -8.51 -2.42
N THR A 52 -21.32 -8.19 -2.62
CA THR A 52 -21.74 -7.33 -3.74
C THR A 52 -21.32 -5.87 -3.51
N LEU A 53 -21.51 -5.00 -4.52
CA LEU A 53 -21.19 -3.56 -4.41
C LEU A 53 -22.02 -2.82 -3.37
N ASP A 54 -23.26 -3.24 -3.16
CA ASP A 54 -24.17 -2.76 -2.12
C ASP A 54 -24.04 -3.57 -0.81
N ASN A 55 -22.89 -4.21 -0.59
CA ASN A 55 -22.44 -4.80 0.68
C ASN A 55 -23.19 -6.06 1.17
N VAL A 56 -23.91 -6.77 0.30
CA VAL A 56 -24.45 -8.09 0.66
C VAL A 56 -23.30 -9.09 0.78
N VAL A 57 -23.12 -9.69 1.95
CA VAL A 57 -22.08 -10.68 2.24
C VAL A 57 -22.40 -11.99 1.52
N LEU A 58 -21.40 -12.55 0.86
CA LEU A 58 -21.53 -13.74 0.03
C LEU A 58 -20.72 -14.90 0.60
N LYS A 59 -21.23 -16.12 0.38
CA LYS A 59 -20.48 -17.35 0.56
C LYS A 59 -20.34 -18.03 -0.79
N GLN A 60 -19.10 -18.23 -1.22
CA GLN A 60 -18.84 -19.05 -2.39
C GLN A 60 -19.06 -20.54 -2.05
N VAL A 61 -19.65 -21.26 -3.00
CA VAL A 61 -19.74 -22.72 -3.00
C VAL A 61 -19.45 -23.18 -4.42
N GLY A 62 -18.32 -23.86 -4.62
CA GLY A 62 -17.90 -24.28 -5.95
C GLY A 62 -17.61 -23.06 -6.84
N ASN A 63 -18.28 -22.94 -7.98
CA ASN A 63 -18.14 -21.79 -8.87
C ASN A 63 -19.23 -20.72 -8.70
N GLY A 64 -20.17 -20.88 -7.76
CA GLY A 64 -21.27 -19.94 -7.53
C GLY A 64 -21.10 -19.11 -6.26
N TYR A 65 -21.63 -17.89 -6.26
CA TYR A 65 -21.73 -17.05 -5.07
C TYR A 65 -23.17 -16.98 -4.59
N TYR A 66 -23.36 -17.27 -3.32
CA TYR A 66 -24.66 -17.34 -2.68
C TYR A 66 -24.77 -16.29 -1.59
N ILE A 67 -25.97 -15.76 -1.36
CA ILE A 67 -26.21 -14.87 -0.22
C ILE A 67 -25.87 -15.65 1.06
N ALA A 68 -25.02 -15.08 1.90
CA ALA A 68 -24.57 -15.76 3.11
C ALA A 68 -25.63 -15.70 4.22
N ASN A 69 -25.77 -16.80 4.94
CA ASN A 69 -26.29 -16.78 6.31
C ASN A 69 -25.11 -16.46 7.24
N ILE A 70 -25.31 -15.49 8.13
CA ILE A 70 -24.33 -15.06 9.12
C ILE A 70 -24.82 -15.53 10.48
N ASP A 71 -24.06 -16.38 11.16
CA ASP A 71 -24.41 -16.81 12.51
C ASP A 71 -23.90 -15.83 13.59
N ALA A 72 -24.28 -16.07 14.84
CA ALA A 72 -23.91 -15.23 15.97
C ALA A 72 -22.38 -15.18 16.24
N ASN A 73 -21.62 -16.16 15.73
CA ASN A 73 -20.17 -16.20 15.84
C ASN A 73 -19.46 -15.52 14.67
N GLY A 74 -20.23 -14.95 13.73
CA GLY A 74 -19.73 -14.31 12.53
C GLY A 74 -19.26 -15.31 11.47
N MET A 75 -19.66 -16.59 11.53
CA MET A 75 -19.33 -17.58 10.52
C MET A 75 -20.33 -17.52 9.35
N LEU A 76 -19.80 -17.74 8.14
CA LEU A 76 -20.58 -17.69 6.90
C LEU A 76 -20.95 -19.09 6.42
N THR A 77 -22.24 -19.30 6.19
CA THR A 77 -22.76 -20.48 5.47
C THR A 77 -23.58 -20.04 4.26
N SER A 78 -23.71 -20.90 3.25
CA SER A 78 -24.55 -20.58 2.08
C SER A 78 -26.03 -20.66 2.47
N SER A 79 -26.83 -19.68 2.05
CA SER A 79 -28.30 -19.78 2.11
C SER A 79 -28.89 -20.72 1.06
N GLY A 80 -28.08 -21.18 0.11
CA GLY A 80 -28.53 -21.89 -1.09
C GLY A 80 -29.16 -20.99 -2.16
N THR A 81 -29.32 -19.69 -1.89
CA THR A 81 -29.84 -18.71 -2.86
C THR A 81 -28.70 -18.02 -3.59
N LEU A 82 -28.65 -18.18 -4.91
CA LEU A 82 -27.66 -17.58 -5.78
C LEU A 82 -27.80 -16.06 -5.79
N ALA A 83 -26.67 -15.33 -5.75
CA ALA A 83 -26.68 -13.89 -5.61
C ALA A 83 -26.61 -13.17 -6.97
N HIS A 84 -27.42 -12.11 -7.11
CA HIS A 84 -27.38 -11.17 -8.23
C HIS A 84 -27.06 -9.73 -7.79
N ASP A 85 -26.62 -8.92 -8.77
CA ASP A 85 -26.50 -7.46 -8.61
C ASP A 85 -27.84 -6.86 -8.13
N ALA A 86 -27.78 -5.76 -7.38
CA ALA A 86 -28.93 -5.19 -6.66
C ALA A 86 -30.17 -4.95 -7.55
N ASP A 87 -29.96 -4.53 -8.79
CA ASP A 87 -30.98 -4.25 -9.79
C ASP A 87 -31.63 -5.50 -10.40
N LYS A 88 -31.05 -6.68 -10.20
CA LYS A 88 -31.50 -7.96 -10.79
C LYS A 88 -32.07 -8.94 -9.77
N ARG A 89 -32.08 -8.59 -8.48
CA ARG A 89 -32.51 -9.50 -7.40
C ARG A 89 -34.01 -9.76 -7.41
N SER A 90 -34.36 -11.04 -7.26
CA SER A 90 -35.70 -11.48 -6.91
C SER A 90 -36.14 -11.00 -5.51
N SER A 91 -37.45 -11.02 -5.23
CA SER A 91 -37.97 -10.67 -3.90
C SER A 91 -37.44 -11.58 -2.77
N ALA A 92 -37.15 -12.83 -3.10
CA ALA A 92 -36.56 -13.80 -2.16
C ALA A 92 -35.13 -13.41 -1.78
N GLU A 93 -34.30 -13.06 -2.79
CA GLU A 93 -32.95 -12.54 -2.55
C GLU A 93 -32.99 -11.27 -1.70
N GLN A 94 -33.85 -10.30 -2.05
CA GLN A 94 -33.96 -9.05 -1.29
C GLN A 94 -34.31 -9.28 0.18
N SER A 95 -35.16 -10.28 0.48
CA SER A 95 -35.51 -10.65 1.85
C SER A 95 -34.35 -11.31 2.60
N LEU A 96 -33.47 -12.05 1.94
CA LEU A 96 -32.27 -12.61 2.55
C LEU A 96 -31.21 -11.53 2.78
N CYS A 97 -30.99 -10.64 1.82
CA CYS A 97 -30.06 -9.52 1.96
C CYS A 97 -30.40 -8.66 3.18
N LYS A 98 -31.69 -8.32 3.36
CA LYS A 98 -32.18 -7.49 4.48
C LYS A 98 -32.03 -8.16 5.86
N LYS A 99 -31.81 -9.47 5.93
CA LYS A 99 -31.60 -10.20 7.19
C LYS A 99 -30.15 -10.16 7.66
N GLN A 100 -29.21 -9.77 6.80
CA GLN A 100 -27.81 -9.71 7.17
C GLN A 100 -27.56 -8.52 8.10
N ASP A 101 -26.86 -8.77 9.21
CA ASP A 101 -26.29 -7.72 10.04
C ASP A 101 -24.78 -7.65 9.78
N VAL A 102 -24.41 -6.90 8.74
CA VAL A 102 -23.02 -6.74 8.30
C VAL A 102 -22.18 -6.06 9.38
N LYS A 103 -22.77 -5.14 10.16
CA LYS A 103 -22.07 -4.45 11.23
C LYS A 103 -21.77 -5.40 12.40
N ALA A 104 -22.71 -6.24 12.80
CA ALA A 104 -22.47 -7.27 13.81
C ALA A 104 -21.45 -8.31 13.30
N PHE A 105 -21.56 -8.74 12.04
CA PHE A 105 -20.58 -9.62 11.39
C PHE A 105 -19.16 -9.07 11.48
N LEU A 106 -18.97 -7.80 11.12
CA LEU A 106 -17.67 -7.14 11.23
C LEU A 106 -17.24 -6.99 12.67
N THR A 107 -18.14 -6.57 13.55
CA THR A 107 -17.83 -6.36 14.98
C THR A 107 -17.33 -7.65 15.61
N VAL A 108 -18.00 -8.78 15.40
CA VAL A 108 -17.60 -10.09 15.94
C VAL A 108 -16.26 -10.54 15.37
N ASN A 109 -16.02 -10.36 14.08
CA ASN A 109 -14.79 -10.82 13.43
C ASN A 109 -13.59 -9.87 13.61
N THR A 110 -13.82 -8.62 14.01
CA THR A 110 -12.77 -7.60 14.24
C THR A 110 -12.58 -7.27 15.72
N GLN A 111 -13.12 -8.09 16.63
CA GLN A 111 -12.87 -7.92 18.06
C GLN A 111 -11.36 -7.94 18.35
N PRO A 112 -10.86 -7.03 19.21
CA PRO A 112 -9.44 -6.97 19.54
C PRO A 112 -8.87 -8.31 20.00
N GLU A 113 -9.66 -9.17 20.66
CA GLU A 113 -9.22 -10.50 21.07
C GLU A 113 -8.99 -11.45 19.88
N ARG A 114 -9.90 -11.45 18.88
CA ARG A 114 -9.74 -12.22 17.65
C ARG A 114 -8.57 -11.69 16.84
N LEU A 115 -8.47 -10.37 16.68
CA LEU A 115 -7.37 -9.73 15.98
C LEU A 115 -6.04 -9.83 16.75
N ALA A 116 -6.01 -9.85 18.08
CA ALA A 116 -4.79 -10.04 18.86
C ALA A 116 -4.34 -11.50 18.87
N ALA A 117 -5.28 -12.44 18.81
CA ALA A 117 -5.00 -13.84 18.49
C ALA A 117 -4.39 -14.00 17.09
N THR A 118 -4.48 -12.98 16.20
CA THR A 118 -3.71 -12.93 14.95
C THR A 118 -2.39 -12.12 15.04
N ARG A 119 -1.86 -11.77 16.23
CA ARG A 119 -0.66 -10.91 16.36
C ARG A 119 0.53 -11.50 17.12
N GLY A 120 0.32 -12.53 17.95
CA GLY A 120 1.39 -13.34 18.56
C GLY A 120 2.03 -12.73 19.81
N PHE A 121 1.95 -13.50 20.91
CA PHE A 121 2.63 -13.45 22.23
C PHE A 121 2.96 -12.12 22.94
N THR A 122 2.55 -12.07 24.22
CA THR A 122 3.14 -11.25 25.28
C THR A 122 4.12 -12.09 26.12
N ARG A 123 5.36 -11.59 26.26
CA ARG A 123 6.49 -12.05 27.13
C ARG A 123 7.17 -13.40 26.82
N GLY A 124 8.38 -13.33 26.26
CA GLY A 124 9.35 -14.42 26.00
C GLY A 124 10.16 -14.13 24.73
N ASN A 125 11.37 -14.70 24.54
CA ASN A 125 12.29 -14.38 23.42
C ASN A 125 11.54 -14.16 22.10
N ILE A 126 11.47 -12.91 21.67
CA ILE A 126 10.84 -12.45 20.44
C ILE A 126 11.83 -12.72 19.29
N PRO A 127 11.44 -13.43 18.21
CA PRO A 127 12.28 -13.54 17.02
C PRO A 127 12.61 -12.16 16.47
N SER A 128 13.84 -11.98 16.01
CA SER A 128 14.19 -10.83 15.19
C SER A 128 13.36 -10.78 13.91
N PHE A 129 13.20 -9.58 13.37
CA PHE A 129 12.78 -9.41 11.97
C PHE A 129 13.89 -9.87 11.03
N PHE A 130 13.52 -10.20 9.79
CA PHE A 130 14.51 -10.50 8.75
C PHE A 130 15.51 -9.34 8.63
N PRO A 131 16.83 -9.62 8.66
CA PRO A 131 17.82 -8.57 8.52
C PRO A 131 17.63 -7.78 7.21
N HIS A 132 17.64 -6.47 7.29
CA HIS A 132 17.35 -5.58 6.15
C HIS A 132 18.56 -4.72 5.75
N THR A 133 19.77 -5.22 6.03
CA THR A 133 21.04 -4.64 5.56
C THR A 133 21.99 -5.76 5.12
N GLY A 134 22.97 -5.45 4.27
CA GLY A 134 23.90 -6.44 3.74
C GLY A 134 23.23 -7.37 2.73
N SER A 135 23.62 -8.66 2.74
CA SER A 135 23.12 -9.67 1.79
C SER A 135 22.63 -10.95 2.48
N PRO A 136 21.69 -10.85 3.44
CA PRO A 136 21.17 -12.01 4.18
C PRO A 136 20.42 -12.97 3.25
N ARG A 137 20.27 -14.20 3.72
CA ARG A 137 19.71 -15.31 2.94
C ARG A 137 18.37 -15.72 3.50
N ALA A 138 17.36 -15.84 2.66
CA ALA A 138 16.05 -16.39 3.01
C ALA A 138 15.83 -17.72 2.31
N ILE A 139 15.24 -18.68 3.04
CA ILE A 139 14.79 -19.95 2.45
C ILE A 139 13.50 -19.66 1.69
N VAL A 140 13.42 -20.11 0.43
CA VAL A 140 12.18 -20.08 -0.36
C VAL A 140 11.77 -21.50 -0.77
N LEU A 141 10.63 -21.96 -0.27
CA LEU A 141 10.05 -23.26 -0.58
C LEU A 141 8.99 -23.10 -1.68
N LEU A 142 9.22 -23.70 -2.84
CA LEU A 142 8.23 -23.78 -3.91
C LEU A 142 7.29 -24.95 -3.61
N VAL A 143 6.04 -24.65 -3.29
CA VAL A 143 5.06 -25.64 -2.84
C VAL A 143 3.95 -25.82 -3.87
N GLN A 144 3.64 -27.07 -4.17
CA GLN A 144 2.46 -27.45 -4.94
C GLN A 144 1.60 -28.42 -4.15
N PHE A 145 0.32 -28.51 -4.50
CA PHE A 145 -0.63 -29.34 -3.79
C PHE A 145 -0.89 -30.64 -4.56
N ALA A 146 -1.32 -31.69 -3.86
CA ALA A 146 -1.64 -32.98 -4.49
C ALA A 146 -2.60 -32.86 -5.69
N ASN A 147 -3.52 -31.89 -5.64
CA ASN A 147 -4.50 -31.63 -6.70
C ASN A 147 -4.21 -30.38 -7.55
N ARG A 148 -3.07 -29.70 -7.34
CA ARG A 148 -2.75 -28.44 -8.01
C ARG A 148 -1.23 -28.28 -8.17
N PRO A 149 -0.66 -28.72 -9.32
CA PRO A 149 0.73 -28.46 -9.66
C PRO A 149 0.94 -27.01 -10.12
N PHE A 150 2.19 -26.54 -10.09
CA PHE A 150 2.59 -25.29 -10.76
C PHE A 150 2.24 -25.33 -12.26
N LYS A 151 1.93 -24.17 -12.81
CA LYS A 151 1.67 -23.90 -14.23
C LYS A 151 2.82 -23.17 -14.93
N VAL A 152 3.64 -22.42 -14.20
CA VAL A 152 4.90 -21.84 -14.69
C VAL A 152 6.04 -22.86 -14.56
N GLN A 153 7.24 -22.53 -15.05
CA GLN A 153 8.45 -23.31 -14.75
C GLN A 153 9.02 -22.86 -13.39
N PRO A 154 8.66 -23.49 -12.26
CA PRO A 154 8.71 -22.84 -10.95
C PRO A 154 10.12 -22.43 -10.54
N ARG A 155 11.11 -23.34 -10.56
CA ARG A 155 12.50 -22.97 -10.21
C ARG A 155 13.08 -21.88 -11.10
N LYS A 156 12.87 -21.98 -12.42
CA LYS A 156 13.44 -21.03 -13.38
C LYS A 156 12.79 -19.66 -13.28
N ALA A 157 11.46 -19.62 -13.28
CA ALA A 157 10.68 -18.40 -13.21
C ALA A 157 10.88 -17.68 -11.88
N PHE A 158 10.78 -18.40 -10.74
CA PHE A 158 10.93 -17.76 -9.43
C PHE A 158 12.37 -17.39 -9.08
N ASN A 159 13.38 -18.08 -9.62
CA ASN A 159 14.76 -17.61 -9.44
C ASN A 159 14.98 -16.26 -10.14
N GLN A 160 14.43 -16.06 -11.34
CA GLN A 160 14.46 -14.76 -11.99
C GLN A 160 13.65 -13.71 -11.21
N TYR A 161 12.41 -14.05 -10.83
CA TYR A 161 11.50 -13.20 -10.06
C TYR A 161 12.12 -12.69 -8.75
N LEU A 162 12.87 -13.55 -8.04
CA LEU A 162 13.44 -13.22 -6.74
C LEU A 162 14.85 -12.63 -6.82
N ASN A 163 15.73 -13.21 -7.64
CA ASN A 163 17.18 -12.96 -7.54
C ASN A 163 17.80 -12.17 -8.71
N SER A 164 17.09 -11.94 -9.82
CA SER A 164 17.70 -11.36 -11.03
C SER A 164 18.10 -9.89 -10.85
N MET A 165 19.35 -9.54 -11.15
CA MET A 165 19.78 -8.13 -11.26
C MET A 165 19.75 -7.62 -12.71
N ALA A 166 19.24 -8.42 -13.66
CA ALA A 166 19.14 -8.01 -15.05
C ALA A 166 18.20 -6.81 -15.22
N PRO A 167 18.47 -5.89 -16.16
CA PRO A 167 17.62 -4.71 -16.39
C PRO A 167 16.23 -5.07 -16.92
N ARG A 168 16.06 -6.27 -17.48
CA ARG A 168 14.77 -6.81 -17.94
C ARG A 168 14.72 -8.30 -17.71
N HIS A 169 13.54 -8.78 -17.36
CA HIS A 169 13.24 -10.21 -17.23
C HIS A 169 13.01 -10.84 -18.61
N GLN A 170 13.48 -12.07 -18.78
CA GLN A 170 13.10 -12.91 -19.92
C GLN A 170 11.65 -13.38 -19.72
N ASP A 171 10.89 -13.46 -20.81
CA ASP A 171 9.55 -14.06 -20.82
C ASP A 171 9.68 -15.57 -21.06
N PHE A 172 9.21 -16.38 -20.13
CA PHE A 172 9.18 -17.84 -20.25
C PHE A 172 7.81 -18.35 -20.71
N GLY A 173 6.93 -17.44 -21.12
CA GLY A 173 5.61 -17.69 -21.67
C GLY A 173 4.46 -17.27 -20.76
N ASN A 174 4.75 -16.79 -19.55
CA ASN A 174 3.76 -16.37 -18.55
C ASN A 174 3.95 -14.89 -18.19
N ALA A 175 4.40 -14.08 -19.14
CA ALA A 175 4.52 -12.63 -19.00
C ALA A 175 5.50 -12.19 -17.90
N GLU A 176 6.54 -13.00 -17.62
CA GLU A 176 7.56 -12.71 -16.61
C GLU A 176 8.28 -11.38 -16.87
N ASN A 177 8.37 -10.98 -18.15
CA ASN A 177 8.95 -9.72 -18.62
C ASN A 177 8.14 -8.46 -18.30
N ARG A 178 6.90 -8.59 -17.77
CA ARG A 178 6.13 -7.44 -17.29
C ARG A 178 6.68 -6.87 -15.99
N ASN A 179 7.31 -7.70 -15.16
CA ASN A 179 7.96 -7.25 -13.94
C ASN A 179 9.06 -6.23 -14.26
N THR A 180 9.00 -5.05 -13.63
CA THR A 180 10.02 -3.99 -13.77
C THR A 180 11.41 -4.47 -13.38
N GLY A 181 11.47 -5.37 -12.40
CA GLY A 181 12.68 -6.04 -11.93
C GLY A 181 12.33 -7.18 -10.99
N SER A 182 13.35 -7.81 -10.41
CA SER A 182 13.17 -8.82 -9.36
C SER A 182 12.95 -8.19 -7.99
N VAL A 183 12.56 -9.01 -7.01
CA VAL A 183 12.49 -8.62 -5.60
C VAL A 183 13.85 -8.13 -5.08
N LYS A 184 14.93 -8.87 -5.36
CA LYS A 184 16.29 -8.44 -5.01
C LYS A 184 16.65 -7.09 -5.63
N LYS A 185 16.27 -6.86 -6.89
CA LYS A 185 16.51 -5.59 -7.57
C LYS A 185 15.71 -4.45 -6.93
N TYR A 186 14.44 -4.68 -6.59
CA TYR A 186 13.61 -3.69 -5.89
C TYR A 186 14.30 -3.21 -4.62
N PHE A 187 14.66 -4.12 -3.73
CA PHE A 187 15.29 -3.77 -2.44
C PHE A 187 16.70 -3.20 -2.60
N SER A 188 17.47 -3.66 -3.59
CA SER A 188 18.75 -3.05 -3.94
C SER A 188 18.58 -1.60 -4.39
N ASP A 189 17.58 -1.31 -5.23
CA ASP A 189 17.33 0.04 -5.71
C ASP A 189 16.80 0.94 -4.57
N MET A 190 15.87 0.44 -3.74
CA MET A 190 15.30 1.21 -2.62
C MET A 190 16.35 1.57 -1.55
N SER A 191 17.30 0.67 -1.31
CA SER A 191 18.35 0.83 -0.31
C SER A 191 19.61 1.54 -0.82
N GLY A 192 19.67 1.92 -2.10
CA GLY A 192 20.88 2.42 -2.72
C GLY A 192 22.05 1.42 -2.67
N GLY A 193 21.73 0.12 -2.72
CA GLY A 193 22.68 -1.00 -2.66
C GLY A 193 23.08 -1.45 -1.25
N LYS A 194 22.56 -0.82 -0.19
CA LYS A 194 22.85 -1.21 1.22
C LYS A 194 22.20 -2.54 1.62
N PHE A 195 21.19 -2.99 0.88
CA PHE A 195 20.48 -4.23 1.14
C PHE A 195 20.25 -4.99 -0.17
N THR A 196 20.76 -6.22 -0.23
CA THR A 196 20.73 -7.09 -1.42
C THR A 196 20.40 -8.52 -0.99
N PRO A 197 19.13 -8.81 -0.63
CA PRO A 197 18.74 -10.11 -0.11
C PRO A 197 19.02 -11.22 -1.13
N GLN A 198 19.23 -12.44 -0.62
CA GLN A 198 19.45 -13.64 -1.41
C GLN A 198 18.34 -14.63 -1.09
N PHE A 199 17.69 -15.17 -2.12
CA PHE A 199 16.61 -16.13 -1.95
C PHE A 199 17.07 -17.50 -2.45
N ASP A 200 17.13 -18.49 -1.56
CA ASP A 200 17.54 -19.85 -1.90
C ASP A 200 16.32 -20.74 -2.14
N LEU A 201 16.14 -21.20 -3.39
CA LEU A 201 14.92 -21.87 -3.83
C LEU A 201 15.02 -23.40 -3.71
N TYR A 202 14.03 -23.99 -3.04
CA TYR A 202 13.85 -25.43 -2.85
C TYR A 202 12.50 -25.90 -3.40
N GLY A 203 12.36 -27.20 -3.69
CA GLY A 203 11.17 -27.77 -4.33
C GLY A 203 11.23 -27.82 -5.87
N PRO A 204 10.10 -28.03 -6.57
CA PRO A 204 8.75 -28.08 -6.03
C PRO A 204 8.51 -29.22 -5.03
N ILE A 205 7.87 -28.90 -3.91
CA ILE A 205 7.47 -29.86 -2.88
C ILE A 205 5.98 -30.14 -3.08
N THR A 206 5.58 -31.41 -3.17
CA THR A 206 4.16 -31.78 -3.29
C THR A 206 3.59 -32.10 -1.93
N MET A 207 2.66 -31.27 -1.45
CA MET A 207 2.01 -31.44 -0.16
C MET A 207 1.10 -32.67 -0.14
N SER A 208 0.91 -33.26 1.05
CA SER A 208 0.09 -34.45 1.26
C SER A 208 -1.41 -34.20 1.09
N LYS A 209 -1.88 -32.96 1.27
CA LYS A 209 -3.28 -32.56 1.07
C LYS A 209 -3.47 -31.63 -0.14
N GLY A 210 -4.74 -31.44 -0.52
CA GLY A 210 -5.11 -30.50 -1.58
C GLY A 210 -5.14 -29.04 -1.10
N ALA A 211 -5.12 -28.09 -2.04
CA ALA A 211 -5.10 -26.65 -1.73
C ALA A 211 -6.24 -26.21 -0.80
N ALA A 212 -7.41 -26.84 -0.92
CA ALA A 212 -8.60 -26.56 -0.10
C ALA A 212 -8.38 -26.79 1.38
N TYR A 213 -7.55 -27.79 1.75
CA TYR A 213 -7.27 -28.10 3.14
C TYR A 213 -6.41 -27.00 3.78
N TYR A 214 -5.35 -26.59 3.10
CA TYR A 214 -4.46 -25.55 3.62
C TYR A 214 -5.13 -24.17 3.62
N GLY A 215 -5.93 -23.87 2.59
CA GLY A 215 -6.73 -22.65 2.50
C GLY A 215 -8.10 -22.72 3.17
N ASN A 216 -8.35 -23.70 4.05
CA ASN A 216 -9.66 -23.80 4.71
C ASN A 216 -9.79 -22.77 5.83
N GLY A 217 -10.72 -21.82 5.69
CA GLY A 217 -10.96 -20.75 6.66
C GLY A 217 -10.95 -19.39 5.98
N SER A 218 -11.20 -18.31 6.73
CA SER A 218 -10.96 -16.94 6.25
C SER A 218 -9.58 -16.48 6.72
N SER A 219 -8.66 -16.27 5.78
CA SER A 219 -7.27 -15.82 5.96
C SER A 219 -6.55 -16.25 7.24
N SER A 220 -6.76 -15.58 8.38
CA SER A 220 -6.13 -15.91 9.66
C SER A 220 -6.51 -17.29 10.21
N MET A 221 -7.64 -17.86 9.74
CA MET A 221 -8.13 -19.19 10.10
C MET A 221 -7.64 -20.31 9.17
N GLU A 222 -6.89 -20.00 8.12
CA GLU A 222 -6.29 -20.98 7.22
C GLU A 222 -5.20 -21.83 7.91
N ASN A 223 -4.92 -23.02 7.39
CA ASN A 223 -3.89 -23.93 7.89
C ASN A 223 -2.48 -23.64 7.31
N TYR A 224 -2.12 -22.37 7.12
CA TYR A 224 -0.83 -21.99 6.51
C TYR A 224 0.39 -22.32 7.39
N ARG A 225 0.23 -22.42 8.71
CA ARG A 225 1.34 -22.89 9.58
C ARG A 225 1.63 -24.35 9.40
N GLU A 226 0.58 -25.15 9.21
CA GLU A 226 0.73 -26.57 8.89
C GLU A 226 1.39 -26.74 7.52
N LEU A 227 1.04 -25.90 6.54
CA LEU A 227 1.71 -25.84 5.24
C LEU A 227 3.23 -25.62 5.39
N VAL A 228 3.66 -24.64 6.19
CA VAL A 228 5.09 -24.38 6.44
C VAL A 228 5.74 -25.53 7.20
N ALA A 229 5.10 -26.03 8.25
CA ALA A 229 5.64 -27.13 9.06
C ALA A 229 5.85 -28.41 8.25
N GLU A 230 4.88 -28.77 7.40
CA GLU A 230 4.98 -29.91 6.50
C GLU A 230 6.07 -29.70 5.45
N ALA A 231 6.10 -28.56 4.78
CA ALA A 231 7.12 -28.26 3.78
C ALA A 231 8.55 -28.26 4.36
N CYS A 232 8.74 -27.71 5.56
CA CYS A 232 10.03 -27.77 6.26
C CYS A 232 10.41 -29.22 6.61
N THR A 233 9.45 -30.02 7.06
CA THR A 233 9.68 -31.44 7.39
C THR A 233 10.06 -32.26 6.16
N MET A 234 9.45 -31.99 5.00
CA MET A 234 9.80 -32.67 3.74
C MET A 234 11.18 -32.30 3.20
N MET A 235 11.76 -31.18 3.66
CA MET A 235 13.06 -30.68 3.20
C MET A 235 14.22 -30.98 4.17
N ASP A 236 13.93 -31.38 5.41
CA ASP A 236 14.88 -31.56 6.53
C ASP A 236 16.16 -32.32 6.12
N ASP A 237 16.02 -33.43 5.41
CA ASP A 237 17.17 -34.26 4.99
C ASP A 237 18.08 -33.60 3.95
N SER A 238 17.62 -32.54 3.27
CA SER A 238 18.31 -31.92 2.11
C SER A 238 18.53 -30.41 2.24
N LEU A 239 18.03 -29.80 3.31
CA LEU A 239 18.13 -28.38 3.61
C LEU A 239 18.62 -28.23 5.05
N ASP A 240 19.83 -27.70 5.20
CA ASP A 240 20.39 -27.35 6.50
C ASP A 240 19.90 -25.96 6.92
N PHE A 241 18.92 -25.92 7.82
CA PHE A 241 18.30 -24.72 8.34
C PHE A 241 19.25 -23.90 9.23
N SER A 242 20.29 -24.51 9.80
CA SER A 242 21.25 -23.81 10.66
C SER A 242 22.07 -22.75 9.92
N LYS A 243 22.13 -22.83 8.58
CA LYS A 243 22.82 -21.88 7.70
C LYS A 243 22.07 -20.55 7.49
N TYR A 244 20.86 -20.43 8.02
CA TYR A 244 19.95 -19.29 7.78
C TYR A 244 19.59 -18.57 9.09
N ASP A 245 20.50 -18.54 10.05
CA ASP A 245 20.41 -17.77 11.31
C ASP A 245 21.59 -16.78 11.31
N ALA A 246 21.46 -15.67 10.58
CA ALA A 246 22.56 -14.75 10.35
C ALA A 246 22.89 -13.90 11.57
N ASP A 247 21.91 -13.65 12.45
CA ASP A 247 22.08 -12.86 13.67
C ASP A 247 22.40 -13.70 14.92
N ASN A 248 22.39 -15.04 14.80
CA ASN A 248 22.65 -16.03 15.85
C ASN A 248 21.65 -15.96 17.01
N ASP A 249 20.40 -15.59 16.75
CA ASP A 249 19.34 -15.53 17.75
C ASP A 249 18.70 -16.89 18.06
N GLY A 250 19.12 -17.95 17.34
CA GLY A 250 18.62 -19.32 17.45
C GLY A 250 17.41 -19.61 16.55
N ASN A 251 16.98 -18.65 15.74
CA ASN A 251 15.88 -18.77 14.80
C ASN A 251 16.41 -18.70 13.37
N VAL A 252 15.70 -19.36 12.46
CA VAL A 252 15.90 -19.14 11.02
C VAL A 252 15.36 -17.75 10.69
N ASP A 253 16.17 -16.91 10.04
CA ASP A 253 15.88 -15.52 9.68
C ASP A 253 14.53 -15.40 8.95
N LEU A 254 14.28 -16.28 7.97
CA LEU A 254 13.01 -16.35 7.24
C LEU A 254 12.83 -17.65 6.46
N VAL A 255 11.65 -18.26 6.58
CA VAL A 255 11.13 -19.26 5.63
C VAL A 255 9.97 -18.68 4.83
N TYR A 256 10.12 -18.58 3.52
CA TYR A 256 9.07 -18.09 2.63
C TYR A 256 8.53 -19.21 1.74
N VAL A 257 7.22 -19.29 1.56
CA VAL A 257 6.57 -20.26 0.66
C VAL A 257 5.99 -19.55 -0.55
N ILE A 258 6.29 -20.05 -1.75
CA ILE A 258 5.54 -19.70 -2.95
C ILE A 258 4.68 -20.91 -3.31
N TYR A 259 3.35 -20.76 -3.31
CA TYR A 259 2.42 -21.86 -3.57
C TYR A 259 1.79 -21.79 -4.97
N ALA A 260 1.53 -22.97 -5.55
CA ALA A 260 0.92 -23.11 -6.87
C ALA A 260 -0.53 -22.57 -6.94
N GLY A 261 -0.86 -21.86 -8.01
CA GLY A 261 -2.18 -21.28 -8.26
C GLY A 261 -2.32 -19.77 -7.96
N TYR A 262 -3.58 -19.33 -7.79
CA TYR A 262 -3.93 -17.93 -7.54
C TYR A 262 -4.00 -17.63 -6.03
N GLY A 263 -3.80 -16.36 -5.66
CA GLY A 263 -3.96 -15.88 -4.28
C GLY A 263 -5.39 -15.41 -4.00
N GLU A 264 -5.86 -15.63 -2.77
CA GLU A 264 -7.21 -15.24 -2.34
C GLU A 264 -7.42 -13.73 -2.37
N SER A 265 -6.35 -12.96 -2.15
CA SER A 265 -6.35 -11.49 -2.18
C SER A 265 -6.75 -10.91 -3.54
N ALA A 266 -6.54 -11.64 -4.64
CA ALA A 266 -6.89 -11.21 -6.00
C ALA A 266 -7.98 -12.07 -6.65
N SER A 267 -8.23 -13.28 -6.13
CA SER A 267 -9.17 -14.25 -6.67
C SER A 267 -10.03 -14.82 -5.56
N SER A 268 -11.33 -14.60 -5.63
CA SER A 268 -12.32 -15.11 -4.69
C SER A 268 -12.66 -16.59 -4.91
N LEU A 269 -11.69 -17.44 -5.30
CA LEU A 269 -11.92 -18.88 -5.49
C LEU A 269 -11.71 -19.65 -4.17
N ASP A 270 -12.66 -20.53 -3.85
CA ASP A 270 -12.52 -21.58 -2.86
C ASP A 270 -11.22 -22.37 -3.15
N SER A 271 -10.46 -22.67 -2.10
CA SER A 271 -9.15 -23.35 -2.17
C SER A 271 -7.99 -22.44 -2.62
N THR A 272 -8.01 -21.17 -2.28
CA THR A 272 -6.81 -20.30 -2.35
C THR A 272 -6.33 -20.01 -0.93
N LEU A 273 -5.08 -19.56 -0.80
CA LEU A 273 -4.56 -19.01 0.45
C LEU A 273 -4.41 -17.50 0.24
N TRP A 274 -4.59 -16.71 1.28
CA TRP A 274 -4.26 -15.29 1.26
C TRP A 274 -2.74 -15.10 1.44
N PRO A 275 -2.02 -14.40 0.55
CA PRO A 275 -0.60 -14.07 0.72
C PRO A 275 -0.37 -13.31 2.04
N LYS A 276 0.64 -13.65 2.85
CA LYS A 276 0.79 -13.06 4.19
C LYS A 276 2.19 -13.26 4.77
N ALA A 277 2.65 -12.34 5.62
CA ALA A 277 3.72 -12.57 6.60
C ALA A 277 3.15 -12.97 7.96
N PHE A 278 3.85 -13.84 8.69
CA PHE A 278 3.36 -14.37 9.97
C PHE A 278 4.48 -14.88 10.86
N VAL A 279 4.11 -15.07 12.13
CA VAL A 279 4.93 -15.77 13.10
C VAL A 279 4.44 -17.19 13.35
N CYS A 280 5.39 -18.08 13.58
CA CYS A 280 5.19 -19.46 14.00
C CYS A 280 5.51 -19.63 15.48
N GLY A 281 4.96 -20.70 16.08
CA GLY A 281 5.31 -21.13 17.42
C GLY A 281 6.72 -21.73 17.51
N THR A 282 6.96 -22.57 18.51
CA THR A 282 8.24 -23.27 18.67
C THR A 282 8.21 -24.73 18.18
N ASP A 283 7.10 -25.12 17.54
CA ASP A 283 6.84 -26.50 17.11
C ASP A 283 7.65 -26.89 15.87
N ILE A 284 8.12 -25.91 15.10
CA ILE A 284 8.95 -26.13 13.91
C ILE A 284 10.42 -25.92 14.30
N LYS A 285 11.11 -27.01 14.61
CA LYS A 285 12.54 -27.01 14.93
C LYS A 285 13.30 -27.91 13.95
N LYS A 286 14.35 -27.36 13.32
CA LYS A 286 15.15 -28.00 12.27
C LYS A 286 16.62 -27.63 12.47
N ASP A 287 17.52 -28.60 12.41
CA ASP A 287 18.97 -28.40 12.62
C ASP A 287 19.33 -27.55 13.86
N GLY A 288 18.58 -27.73 14.94
CA GLY A 288 18.77 -26.97 16.18
C GLY A 288 18.23 -25.54 16.19
N LYS A 289 17.68 -25.04 15.08
CA LYS A 289 17.06 -23.70 14.94
C LYS A 289 15.54 -23.77 14.91
N TYR A 290 14.87 -22.68 15.31
CA TYR A 290 13.41 -22.55 15.22
C TYR A 290 13.00 -21.79 13.96
N VAL A 291 11.99 -22.26 13.24
CA VAL A 291 11.34 -21.48 12.18
C VAL A 291 10.23 -20.65 12.80
N ARG A 292 10.48 -19.35 13.01
CA ARG A 292 9.55 -18.46 13.73
C ARG A 292 9.01 -17.31 12.90
N LEU A 293 9.73 -16.86 11.88
CA LEU A 293 9.25 -15.87 10.92
C LEU A 293 9.04 -16.54 9.56
N ALA A 294 7.85 -16.36 8.99
CA ALA A 294 7.51 -16.94 7.71
C ALA A 294 6.61 -16.03 6.86
N GLY A 295 6.57 -16.29 5.55
CA GLY A 295 5.65 -15.64 4.63
C GLY A 295 5.16 -16.57 3.53
N ILE A 296 4.00 -16.29 2.95
CA ILE A 296 3.45 -17.04 1.81
C ILE A 296 2.99 -16.12 0.68
N SER A 297 3.18 -16.53 -0.57
CA SER A 297 2.62 -15.86 -1.76
C SER A 297 2.27 -16.84 -2.88
N ASN A 298 1.40 -16.44 -3.79
CA ASN A 298 0.90 -17.27 -4.88
C ASN A 298 1.74 -17.19 -6.17
N GLU A 299 1.57 -18.21 -7.00
CA GLU A 299 2.22 -18.34 -8.29
C GLU A 299 1.68 -17.39 -9.37
N LEU A 300 0.36 -17.34 -9.52
CA LEU A 300 -0.31 -16.76 -10.70
C LEU A 300 -0.95 -15.40 -10.40
N ASN A 301 -0.86 -14.47 -11.33
CA ASN A 301 -1.56 -13.19 -11.26
C ASN A 301 -3.00 -13.30 -11.79
N TYR A 302 -3.82 -12.28 -11.50
CA TYR A 302 -5.21 -12.17 -11.93
C TYR A 302 -6.10 -13.29 -11.36
N ARG A 303 -7.06 -13.75 -12.16
CA ARG A 303 -8.09 -14.72 -11.80
C ARG A 303 -8.15 -15.84 -12.82
N PRO A 304 -8.66 -17.02 -12.45
CA PRO A 304 -9.00 -18.05 -13.41
C PRO A 304 -9.86 -17.48 -14.55
N ASN A 305 -9.62 -17.97 -15.77
CA ASN A 305 -10.33 -17.57 -16.99
C ASN A 305 -10.13 -16.10 -17.43
N SER A 306 -9.25 -15.34 -16.77
CA SER A 306 -8.84 -14.03 -17.26
C SER A 306 -8.21 -14.16 -18.65
N LYS A 307 -8.57 -13.29 -19.59
CA LYS A 307 -7.96 -13.25 -20.91
C LYS A 307 -6.59 -12.57 -20.81
N ILE A 308 -5.53 -13.35 -20.68
CA ILE A 308 -4.16 -12.84 -20.56
C ILE A 308 -3.48 -12.88 -21.92
N ASN A 309 -2.92 -11.74 -22.32
CA ASN A 309 -2.01 -11.67 -23.47
C ASN A 309 -0.62 -12.19 -23.06
N SER A 310 -0.45 -13.51 -23.11
CA SER A 310 0.79 -14.25 -22.91
C SER A 310 0.76 -15.53 -23.74
N LYS A 311 1.91 -16.20 -23.90
CA LYS A 311 2.00 -17.44 -24.70
C LYS A 311 1.17 -18.58 -24.09
N SER A 312 1.13 -18.70 -22.77
CA SER A 312 0.39 -19.74 -22.07
C SER A 312 -1.08 -19.38 -21.79
N GLY A 313 -1.47 -18.12 -21.98
CA GLY A 313 -2.75 -17.60 -21.48
C GLY A 313 -2.77 -17.40 -19.95
N LEU A 314 -1.63 -17.58 -19.28
CA LEU A 314 -1.44 -17.35 -17.84
C LEU A 314 -0.40 -16.25 -17.60
N ALA A 315 -0.40 -15.69 -16.40
CA ALA A 315 0.58 -14.71 -15.97
C ALA A 315 1.16 -15.10 -14.61
N ILE A 316 2.48 -15.01 -14.46
CA ILE A 316 3.13 -15.07 -13.15
C ILE A 316 2.67 -13.87 -12.30
N ASN A 317 2.55 -14.06 -10.99
CA ASN A 317 2.27 -12.98 -10.05
C ASN A 317 3.29 -11.82 -10.20
N GLY A 318 2.86 -10.58 -9.94
CA GLY A 318 3.74 -9.41 -9.96
C GLY A 318 4.63 -9.34 -8.72
N VAL A 319 5.81 -8.73 -8.81
CA VAL A 319 6.73 -8.60 -7.66
C VAL A 319 6.18 -7.77 -6.49
N GLY A 320 5.20 -6.89 -6.74
CA GLY A 320 4.66 -5.99 -5.72
C GLY A 320 4.07 -6.68 -4.51
N LEU A 321 3.36 -7.79 -4.72
CA LEU A 321 2.80 -8.58 -3.62
C LEU A 321 3.91 -9.16 -2.73
N PHE A 322 4.91 -9.82 -3.32
CA PHE A 322 6.03 -10.37 -2.55
C PHE A 322 6.82 -9.25 -1.85
N CYS A 323 7.07 -8.12 -2.53
CA CYS A 323 7.76 -6.98 -1.91
C CYS A 323 7.01 -6.48 -0.67
N HIS A 324 5.68 -6.36 -0.73
CA HIS A 324 4.86 -5.95 0.41
C HIS A 324 4.96 -6.92 1.58
N GLU A 325 4.68 -8.21 1.34
CA GLU A 325 4.73 -9.22 2.41
C GLU A 325 6.14 -9.36 3.02
N PHE A 326 7.17 -9.32 2.18
CA PHE A 326 8.55 -9.35 2.65
C PHE A 326 8.92 -8.09 3.45
N SER A 327 8.26 -6.96 3.21
CA SER A 327 8.43 -5.73 4.00
C SER A 327 7.93 -5.91 5.42
N HIS A 328 6.83 -6.66 5.64
CA HIS A 328 6.39 -7.04 6.98
C HIS A 328 7.40 -7.96 7.68
N CYS A 329 8.02 -8.90 6.96
CA CYS A 329 9.11 -9.72 7.50
C CYS A 329 10.30 -8.87 7.96
N MET A 330 10.49 -7.67 7.40
CA MET A 330 11.51 -6.71 7.83
C MET A 330 11.00 -5.68 8.86
N GLY A 331 9.71 -5.71 9.18
CA GLY A 331 9.10 -4.92 10.26
C GLY A 331 8.35 -3.66 9.85
N LEU A 332 8.06 -3.45 8.56
CA LEU A 332 7.19 -2.36 8.14
C LEU A 332 5.70 -2.68 8.34
N PRO A 333 4.91 -1.72 8.83
CA PRO A 333 3.46 -1.81 8.91
C PRO A 333 2.77 -1.49 7.59
N ASP A 334 1.50 -1.85 7.51
CA ASP A 334 0.56 -1.34 6.53
C ASP A 334 0.27 0.14 6.77
N PHE A 335 0.19 0.89 5.68
CA PHE A 335 -0.26 2.28 5.66
C PHE A 335 -1.66 2.45 5.07
N TYR A 336 -2.35 1.37 4.75
CA TYR A 336 -3.78 1.43 4.49
C TYR A 336 -4.58 1.28 5.80
N PRO A 337 -5.85 1.75 5.83
CA PRO A 337 -6.72 1.49 6.97
C PRO A 337 -7.12 0.01 6.99
N THR A 338 -6.70 -0.72 8.04
CA THR A 338 -6.96 -2.16 8.17
C THR A 338 -8.41 -2.43 8.57
N VAL A 339 -8.84 -3.68 8.49
CA VAL A 339 -10.25 -4.05 8.71
C VAL A 339 -10.72 -3.78 10.14
N ASN A 340 -11.82 -3.03 10.26
CA ASN A 340 -12.49 -2.71 11.51
C ASN A 340 -13.94 -2.28 11.22
N SER A 341 -14.88 -2.59 12.13
CA SER A 341 -16.29 -2.21 11.99
C SER A 341 -16.52 -0.69 11.93
N GLN A 342 -15.59 0.12 12.42
CA GLN A 342 -15.65 1.58 12.27
C GLN A 342 -15.75 1.98 10.81
N TRP A 343 -15.16 1.24 9.87
CA TRP A 343 -15.18 1.56 8.43
C TRP A 343 -16.52 1.30 7.74
N THR A 344 -17.59 1.19 8.51
CA THR A 344 -18.95 1.07 8.02
C THR A 344 -19.84 2.19 8.49
N THR A 345 -20.81 2.54 7.64
CA THR A 345 -21.88 3.48 7.97
C THR A 345 -22.86 2.85 8.94
N ALA A 346 -23.82 3.63 9.47
CA ALA A 346 -24.91 3.09 10.27
C ALA A 346 -25.73 2.02 9.52
N GLY A 347 -25.80 2.10 8.19
CA GLY A 347 -26.47 1.13 7.32
C GLY A 347 -25.65 -0.13 7.03
N GLY A 348 -24.44 -0.27 7.59
CA GLY A 348 -23.56 -1.42 7.35
C GLY A 348 -22.81 -1.39 6.03
N GLU A 349 -22.91 -0.29 5.29
CA GLU A 349 -22.18 -0.07 4.04
C GLU A 349 -20.76 0.37 4.31
N ARG A 350 -19.83 0.13 3.38
CA ARG A 350 -18.48 0.71 3.45
C ARG A 350 -18.56 2.24 3.51
N ASP A 351 -17.95 2.84 4.53
CA ASP A 351 -17.88 4.29 4.72
C ASP A 351 -16.77 4.88 3.84
N LEU A 352 -17.02 4.98 2.53
CA LEU A 352 -16.05 5.48 1.54
C LEU A 352 -15.58 6.91 1.86
N ASP A 353 -16.44 7.72 2.47
CA ASP A 353 -16.06 9.06 2.91
C ASP A 353 -15.02 8.99 4.02
N ALA A 354 -15.13 8.07 4.98
CA ALA A 354 -14.10 7.87 6.00
C ALA A 354 -12.76 7.33 5.45
N TYR A 355 -12.78 6.57 4.34
CA TYR A 355 -11.55 6.08 3.71
C TYR A 355 -10.79 7.15 2.94
N ASP A 356 -11.46 8.19 2.43
CA ASP A 356 -10.76 9.28 1.74
C ASP A 356 -9.84 10.03 2.69
N ASN A 357 -8.65 10.38 2.17
CA ASN A 357 -7.56 11.06 2.87
C ASN A 357 -6.98 10.26 4.05
N GLN A 358 -7.21 8.94 4.10
CA GLN A 358 -6.84 8.12 5.24
C GLN A 358 -5.58 7.28 4.99
N GLY A 359 -5.42 6.70 3.80
CA GLY A 359 -4.27 5.86 3.43
C GLY A 359 -3.16 6.62 2.70
N MET A 360 -2.15 5.89 2.23
CA MET A 360 -1.14 6.38 1.28
C MET A 360 -1.54 6.09 -0.18
N GLU A 361 -2.52 5.20 -0.39
CA GLU A 361 -3.05 4.81 -1.69
C GLU A 361 -1.95 4.38 -2.68
N ASP A 362 -1.93 4.88 -3.91
CA ASP A 362 -0.98 4.43 -4.95
C ASP A 362 0.47 4.90 -4.69
N TRP A 363 0.68 5.78 -3.71
CA TRP A 363 1.99 6.40 -3.42
C TRP A 363 2.93 5.54 -2.59
N ASP A 364 2.46 4.41 -2.05
CA ASP A 364 3.25 3.60 -1.14
C ASP A 364 2.97 2.10 -1.32
N VAL A 365 4.03 1.28 -1.30
CA VAL A 365 3.92 -0.17 -1.44
C VAL A 365 3.37 -0.84 -0.19
N MET A 366 3.33 -0.19 0.95
CA MET A 366 2.61 -0.62 2.15
C MET A 366 1.12 -0.21 2.13
N ASP A 367 0.62 0.30 1.00
CA ASP A 367 -0.81 0.52 0.70
C ASP A 367 -1.16 0.02 -0.73
N ASN A 368 -1.76 0.84 -1.57
CA ASN A 368 -2.30 0.42 -2.87
C ASN A 368 -1.22 0.41 -3.97
N GLY A 369 -0.02 0.94 -3.68
CA GLY A 369 1.15 0.86 -4.53
C GLY A 369 1.54 -0.57 -4.90
N ILE A 370 1.13 -1.58 -4.12
CA ILE A 370 1.31 -3.01 -4.45
C ILE A 370 0.67 -3.42 -5.77
N TYR A 371 -0.40 -2.73 -6.19
CA TYR A 371 -1.18 -3.06 -7.38
C TYR A 371 -0.82 -2.23 -8.59
N MET A 372 0.18 -1.35 -8.49
CA MET A 372 0.64 -0.55 -9.61
C MET A 372 1.09 -1.45 -10.77
N TYR A 373 0.47 -1.21 -11.93
CA TYR A 373 0.62 -2.05 -13.13
C TYR A 373 0.40 -3.54 -12.83
N ASP A 374 -0.77 -3.86 -12.27
CA ASP A 374 -1.16 -5.22 -11.87
C ASP A 374 -0.14 -5.89 -10.92
N GLY A 375 0.57 -5.07 -10.14
CA GLY A 375 1.63 -5.47 -9.22
C GLY A 375 2.98 -5.82 -9.86
N TYR A 376 3.15 -5.62 -11.17
CA TYR A 376 4.44 -5.81 -11.83
C TYR A 376 5.44 -4.67 -11.57
N SER A 377 4.96 -3.52 -11.11
CA SER A 377 5.79 -2.36 -10.76
C SER A 377 5.29 -1.70 -9.49
N PRO A 378 5.55 -2.29 -8.30
CA PRO A 378 5.22 -1.63 -7.04
C PRO A 378 5.86 -0.25 -6.96
N THR A 379 5.17 0.66 -6.28
CA THR A 379 5.70 1.99 -5.97
C THR A 379 6.98 1.88 -5.13
N ALA A 380 7.89 2.83 -5.32
CA ALA A 380 9.11 2.90 -4.52
C ALA A 380 8.79 3.19 -3.05
N TYR A 381 9.62 2.69 -2.13
CA TYR A 381 9.61 3.15 -0.74
C TYR A 381 9.78 4.67 -0.68
N THR A 382 8.96 5.30 0.14
CA THR A 382 9.08 6.68 0.61
C THR A 382 10.36 6.90 1.40
N ALA A 383 10.71 8.15 1.64
CA ALA A 383 11.82 8.49 2.51
C ALA A 383 11.68 7.90 3.92
N TRP A 384 10.45 7.85 4.45
CA TRP A 384 10.18 7.36 5.80
C TRP A 384 10.57 5.89 5.95
N GLU A 385 10.14 5.03 5.02
CA GLU A 385 10.44 3.61 5.06
C GLU A 385 11.95 3.36 4.89
N ARG A 386 12.60 4.10 3.99
CA ARG A 386 14.06 4.00 3.80
C ARG A 386 14.85 4.39 5.04
N GLU A 387 14.40 5.40 5.78
CA GLU A 387 15.03 5.76 7.07
C GLU A 387 14.72 4.71 8.14
N LYS A 388 13.48 4.21 8.19
CA LYS A 388 13.07 3.15 9.13
C LYS A 388 13.91 1.87 8.97
N MET A 389 14.28 1.54 7.73
CA MET A 389 15.20 0.45 7.39
C MET A 389 16.69 0.80 7.54
N GLY A 390 17.02 2.01 8.02
CA GLY A 390 18.42 2.46 8.18
C GLY A 390 19.18 2.69 6.88
N TRP A 391 18.50 2.80 5.73
CA TRP A 391 19.14 3.00 4.42
C TRP A 391 19.47 4.46 4.14
N ILE A 392 18.70 5.41 4.70
CA ILE A 392 18.98 6.84 4.62
C ILE A 392 18.83 7.49 5.99
N THR A 393 19.18 8.78 6.08
CA THR A 393 18.86 9.64 7.21
C THR A 393 18.14 10.87 6.66
N ILE A 394 16.99 11.22 7.24
CA ILE A 394 16.21 12.38 6.81
C ILE A 394 16.64 13.58 7.65
N GLU A 395 17.21 14.58 6.98
CA GLU A 395 17.69 15.80 7.62
C GLU A 395 16.50 16.66 8.08
N THR A 396 16.60 17.29 9.26
CA THR A 396 15.58 18.25 9.69
C THR A 396 15.81 19.60 9.02
N LEU A 397 14.84 20.09 8.26
CA LEU A 397 14.89 21.40 7.63
C LEU A 397 14.52 22.49 8.64
N THR A 398 15.51 23.30 9.01
CA THR A 398 15.36 24.37 10.01
C THR A 398 15.74 25.75 9.48
N LYS A 399 16.55 25.81 8.42
CA LYS A 399 17.10 27.07 7.89
C LYS A 399 16.13 27.67 6.88
N GLU A 400 15.79 28.94 7.08
CA GLU A 400 15.12 29.77 6.07
C GLU A 400 15.95 29.80 4.78
N GLY A 401 15.26 29.76 3.64
CA GLY A 401 15.86 30.00 2.34
C GLY A 401 15.43 29.02 1.27
N LYS A 402 16.08 29.11 0.10
CA LYS A 402 15.80 28.27 -1.05
C LYS A 402 16.34 26.85 -0.85
N VAL A 403 15.50 25.86 -1.12
CA VAL A 403 15.80 24.43 -1.09
C VAL A 403 15.73 23.87 -2.50
N GLU A 404 16.69 23.00 -2.83
CA GLU A 404 16.68 22.17 -4.03
C GLU A 404 16.54 20.69 -3.62
N LEU A 405 15.60 20.00 -4.25
CA LEU A 405 15.21 18.64 -3.89
C LEU A 405 15.24 17.76 -5.14
N LYS A 406 16.34 17.01 -5.29
CA LYS A 406 16.46 15.90 -6.25
C LYS A 406 15.78 14.66 -5.67
N SER A 407 15.28 13.79 -6.54
CA SER A 407 14.67 12.52 -6.10
C SER A 407 15.68 11.61 -5.40
N ILE A 408 15.26 10.91 -4.35
CA ILE A 408 16.10 9.96 -3.60
C ILE A 408 16.62 8.85 -4.52
N ASP A 409 15.79 8.39 -5.46
CA ASP A 409 16.15 7.39 -6.47
C ASP A 409 17.28 7.84 -7.41
N GLN A 410 17.62 9.12 -7.39
CA GLN A 410 18.68 9.74 -8.20
C GLN A 410 19.79 10.36 -7.33
N GLY A 411 19.97 9.86 -6.10
CA GLY A 411 20.99 10.35 -5.16
C GLY A 411 20.64 11.68 -4.48
N GLY A 412 19.36 12.06 -4.50
CA GLY A 412 18.83 13.22 -3.78
C GLY A 412 18.62 12.96 -2.29
N LYS A 413 17.85 13.86 -1.66
CA LYS A 413 17.54 13.83 -0.23
C LYS A 413 16.04 14.00 -0.01
N ALA A 414 15.61 13.74 1.21
CA ALA A 414 14.34 14.20 1.76
C ALA A 414 14.61 15.06 2.98
N TYR A 415 13.64 15.89 3.35
CA TYR A 415 13.71 16.71 4.54
C TYR A 415 12.52 16.51 5.46
N ARG A 416 12.80 16.52 6.76
CA ARG A 416 11.81 16.49 7.84
C ARG A 416 11.53 17.91 8.31
N ILE A 417 10.27 18.27 8.41
CA ILE A 417 9.78 19.52 9.01
C ILE A 417 9.06 19.13 10.30
N LYS A 418 9.61 19.53 11.45
CA LYS A 418 9.04 19.15 12.75
C LYS A 418 7.85 20.02 13.12
N ASN A 419 6.86 19.41 13.81
CA ASN A 419 5.92 20.18 14.60
C ASN A 419 6.60 20.60 15.91
N ASP A 420 7.00 21.87 16.01
CA ASP A 420 7.67 22.41 17.19
C ASP A 420 6.76 22.44 18.44
N ASN A 421 5.44 22.34 18.27
CA ASN A 421 4.49 22.27 19.39
C ASN A 421 4.43 20.89 20.06
N ARG A 422 5.12 19.87 19.51
CA ARG A 422 5.14 18.50 20.06
C ARG A 422 6.54 18.13 20.56
N ALA A 423 6.74 18.25 21.87
CA ALA A 423 8.05 18.09 22.49
C ALA A 423 8.69 16.70 22.32
N ASP A 424 7.90 15.64 22.11
CA ASP A 424 8.42 14.29 21.86
C ASP A 424 8.89 14.07 20.40
N GLY A 425 8.66 15.05 19.52
CA GLY A 425 9.11 15.04 18.13
C GLY A 425 8.48 13.95 17.25
N LYS A 426 7.39 13.31 17.70
CA LYS A 426 6.75 12.21 16.94
C LYS A 426 5.79 12.69 15.87
N GLU A 427 5.49 13.99 15.81
CA GLU A 427 4.70 14.58 14.73
C GLU A 427 5.56 15.47 13.86
N TYR A 428 5.54 15.20 12.56
CA TYR A 428 6.38 15.89 11.59
C TYR A 428 5.88 15.62 10.18
N TYR A 429 6.43 16.39 9.25
CA TYR A 429 6.16 16.26 7.82
C TYR A 429 7.45 15.87 7.12
N ILE A 430 7.36 15.10 6.05
CA ILE A 430 8.49 14.78 5.18
C ILE A 430 8.21 15.35 3.80
N VAL A 431 9.16 16.11 3.26
CA VAL A 431 9.14 16.56 1.87
C VAL A 431 10.16 15.77 1.06
N GLU A 432 9.70 15.16 -0.02
CA GLU A 432 10.55 14.39 -0.93
C GLU A 432 10.11 14.59 -2.40
N ASN A 433 11.05 14.43 -3.33
CA ASN A 433 10.77 14.58 -4.76
C ASN A 433 10.51 13.19 -5.38
N ILE A 434 9.24 12.93 -5.71
CA ILE A 434 8.79 11.73 -6.41
C ILE A 434 8.83 11.98 -7.91
N GLN A 435 9.42 11.04 -8.65
CA GLN A 435 9.51 11.08 -10.10
C GLN A 435 8.82 9.86 -10.68
N ALA A 436 7.99 10.04 -11.71
CA ALA A 436 7.35 8.96 -12.48
C ALA A 436 8.37 8.26 -13.40
N LYS A 437 9.41 7.68 -12.79
CA LYS A 437 10.55 7.00 -13.40
C LYS A 437 10.94 5.80 -12.54
N GLY A 438 11.75 4.89 -13.08
CA GLY A 438 12.17 3.69 -12.34
C GLY A 438 10.97 2.86 -11.90
N TRP A 439 10.91 2.47 -10.63
CA TRP A 439 9.78 1.74 -10.05
C TRP A 439 8.46 2.53 -10.08
N ASN A 440 8.56 3.86 -10.07
CA ASN A 440 7.43 4.80 -10.07
C ASN A 440 6.92 5.16 -11.47
N TYR A 441 7.42 4.55 -12.56
CA TYR A 441 7.10 4.96 -13.94
C TYR A 441 5.61 4.85 -14.32
N LYS A 442 4.80 4.19 -13.48
CA LYS A 442 3.36 4.02 -13.65
C LYS A 442 2.53 5.01 -12.85
N LEU A 443 3.14 5.76 -11.93
CA LEU A 443 2.48 6.86 -11.24
C LEU A 443 2.09 7.96 -12.24
N PRO A 444 1.00 8.68 -11.99
CA PRO A 444 0.46 9.63 -12.97
C PRO A 444 1.16 11.00 -12.96
N ALA A 445 1.98 11.29 -11.93
CA ALA A 445 2.62 12.58 -11.77
C ALA A 445 4.02 12.48 -11.14
N SER A 446 4.77 13.58 -11.29
CA SER A 446 6.03 13.83 -10.60
C SER A 446 5.94 15.16 -9.86
N GLY A 447 6.68 15.31 -8.77
CA GLY A 447 6.65 16.51 -7.94
C GLY A 447 7.09 16.24 -6.52
N MET A 448 6.93 17.25 -5.68
CA MET A 448 7.16 17.17 -4.25
C MET A 448 5.97 16.47 -3.60
N MET A 449 6.21 15.36 -2.93
CA MET A 449 5.27 14.75 -2.01
C MET A 449 5.50 15.34 -0.62
N VAL A 450 4.41 15.57 0.11
CA VAL A 450 4.46 15.96 1.51
C VAL A 450 3.70 14.90 2.31
N SER A 451 4.41 14.11 3.10
CA SER A 451 3.80 13.15 4.03
C SER A 451 3.65 13.79 5.40
N HIS A 452 2.49 13.62 6.06
CA HIS A 452 2.28 13.96 7.46
C HIS A 452 2.35 12.69 8.31
N VAL A 453 3.21 12.70 9.32
CA VAL A 453 3.51 11.56 10.19
C VAL A 453 3.20 11.90 11.64
N GLU A 454 2.41 11.06 12.31
CA GLU A 454 2.25 11.03 13.77
C GLU A 454 2.69 9.66 14.31
N TYR A 455 3.99 9.52 14.54
CA TYR A 455 4.60 8.25 14.91
C TYR A 455 4.08 7.73 16.25
N ASP A 456 3.56 6.50 16.22
CA ASP A 456 3.23 5.72 17.41
C ASP A 456 3.92 4.35 17.31
N PRO A 457 4.81 3.97 18.24
CA PRO A 457 5.57 2.73 18.13
C PRO A 457 4.72 1.46 18.00
N ARG A 458 3.53 1.45 18.60
CA ARG A 458 2.62 0.30 18.57
C ARG A 458 1.88 0.24 17.24
N ALA A 459 1.34 1.36 16.76
CA ALA A 459 0.67 1.43 15.47
C ALA A 459 1.61 1.13 14.30
N PHE A 460 2.86 1.60 14.38
CA PHE A 460 3.89 1.43 13.35
C PHE A 460 4.70 0.12 13.47
N SER A 461 4.12 -0.91 14.07
CA SER A 461 4.77 -2.21 14.21
C SER A 461 3.80 -3.36 13.90
N VAL A 462 4.31 -4.40 13.24
CA VAL A 462 3.52 -5.55 12.76
C VAL A 462 3.59 -6.78 13.62
N PHE A 463 4.46 -6.88 14.63
CA PHE A 463 4.48 -8.04 15.54
C PHE A 463 4.78 -7.59 16.98
N TYR A 464 4.76 -8.51 17.93
CA TYR A 464 5.41 -8.36 19.24
C TYR A 464 5.02 -7.09 20.03
N GLY A 465 3.72 -6.85 20.17
CA GLY A 465 3.17 -5.66 20.84
C GLY A 465 2.83 -4.52 19.90
N GLY A 466 3.19 -4.64 18.62
CA GLY A 466 2.63 -3.88 17.51
C GLY A 466 1.22 -4.31 17.15
N ASP A 467 0.47 -3.41 16.51
CA ASP A 467 -0.93 -3.63 16.19
C ASP A 467 -1.29 -3.21 14.75
N ASN A 468 -0.29 -2.87 13.92
CA ASN A 468 -0.42 -2.59 12.50
C ASN A 468 -1.62 -1.71 12.17
N SER A 469 -1.71 -0.58 12.87
CA SER A 469 -2.93 0.23 12.92
C SER A 469 -2.69 1.68 12.54
N VAL A 470 -1.63 1.94 11.78
CA VAL A 470 -1.11 3.27 11.47
C VAL A 470 -2.24 4.23 11.09
N ASN A 471 -3.09 3.85 10.15
CA ASN A 471 -4.17 4.71 9.67
C ASN A 471 -5.56 4.26 10.14
N ASN A 472 -5.65 3.65 11.33
CA ASN A 472 -6.90 3.16 11.87
C ASN A 472 -7.74 4.18 12.64
N LEU A 473 -7.26 5.41 12.86
CA LEU A 473 -8.07 6.46 13.48
C LEU A 473 -8.79 7.28 12.40
N LYS A 474 -10.11 7.15 12.32
CA LYS A 474 -10.93 7.87 11.33
C LYS A 474 -10.61 9.36 11.30
N LYS A 475 -10.32 9.88 10.11
CA LYS A 475 -10.02 11.30 9.86
C LYS A 475 -8.83 11.84 10.66
N HIS A 476 -7.99 10.93 11.14
CA HIS A 476 -6.75 11.21 11.85
C HIS A 476 -5.69 10.15 11.45
N PRO A 477 -5.29 10.12 10.17
CA PRO A 477 -4.22 9.22 9.72
C PRO A 477 -2.88 9.58 10.36
N ARG A 478 -2.12 8.57 10.77
CA ARG A 478 -0.77 8.75 11.32
C ARG A 478 0.31 8.74 10.26
N MET A 479 0.04 8.27 9.04
CA MET A 479 0.97 8.30 7.92
C MET A 479 0.18 8.44 6.62
N THR A 480 0.07 9.65 6.08
CA THR A 480 -0.59 9.90 4.79
C THR A 480 0.06 11.08 4.11
N ILE A 481 -0.40 11.45 2.92
CA ILE A 481 0.05 12.66 2.24
C ILE A 481 -0.87 13.85 2.53
N VAL A 482 -0.31 15.05 2.37
CA VAL A 482 -1.03 16.32 2.29
C VAL A 482 -1.25 16.62 0.80
N PRO A 483 -2.36 16.16 0.19
CA PRO A 483 -2.56 16.29 -1.25
C PRO A 483 -2.65 17.77 -1.64
N ALA A 484 -1.94 18.16 -2.70
CA ALA A 484 -1.85 19.56 -3.11
C ALA A 484 -3.19 20.14 -3.55
N ASP A 485 -4.06 19.31 -4.12
CA ASP A 485 -5.44 19.65 -4.50
C ASP A 485 -6.47 19.49 -3.36
N GLY A 486 -6.02 19.05 -2.17
CA GLY A 486 -6.86 18.90 -0.99
C GLY A 486 -7.72 17.64 -0.98
N TYR A 487 -7.54 16.69 -1.90
CA TYR A 487 -8.34 15.47 -1.94
C TYR A 487 -7.59 14.24 -2.43
N LEU A 488 -7.40 13.27 -1.53
CA LEU A 488 -6.89 11.94 -1.81
C LEU A 488 -8.04 10.91 -1.77
N PRO A 489 -8.64 10.55 -2.92
CA PRO A 489 -9.69 9.54 -2.95
C PRO A 489 -9.15 8.16 -2.62
N SER A 490 -9.92 7.37 -1.87
CA SER A 490 -9.52 5.99 -1.62
C SER A 490 -9.63 5.12 -2.86
N SER A 491 -8.66 4.22 -3.06
CA SER A 491 -8.65 3.20 -4.12
C SER A 491 -9.91 2.32 -4.13
N TYR A 492 -10.62 2.20 -3.00
CA TYR A 492 -11.92 1.50 -2.93
C TYR A 492 -13.03 2.16 -3.76
N ARG A 493 -12.92 3.46 -4.06
CA ARG A 493 -13.86 4.17 -4.95
C ARG A 493 -13.68 3.80 -6.42
N LYS A 494 -12.50 3.32 -6.81
CA LYS A 494 -12.15 3.10 -8.22
C LYS A 494 -12.96 1.96 -8.83
N VAL A 495 -13.60 2.26 -9.95
CA VAL A 495 -14.29 1.30 -10.82
C VAL A 495 -13.78 1.43 -12.26
N SER A 496 -14.02 0.43 -13.11
CA SER A 496 -13.62 0.51 -14.52
C SER A 496 -14.32 1.66 -15.24
N ASN A 497 -13.69 2.21 -16.29
CA ASN A 497 -14.30 3.26 -17.11
C ASN A 497 -15.61 2.80 -17.78
N SER A 498 -15.78 1.49 -17.98
CA SER A 498 -16.99 0.89 -18.56
C SER A 498 -18.08 0.56 -17.53
N SER A 499 -17.80 0.72 -16.23
CA SER A 499 -18.78 0.44 -15.18
C SER A 499 -20.00 1.36 -15.29
N ALA A 500 -21.18 0.91 -14.88
CA ALA A 500 -22.38 1.76 -14.76
C ALA A 500 -22.41 2.57 -13.45
N GLU A 501 -21.58 2.20 -12.47
CA GLU A 501 -21.54 2.84 -11.15
C GLU A 501 -21.22 4.35 -11.24
N THR A 502 -21.89 5.15 -10.43
CA THR A 502 -21.63 6.59 -10.29
C THR A 502 -21.22 6.90 -8.84
N TRP A 503 -21.28 8.17 -8.42
CA TRP A 503 -20.98 8.57 -7.05
C TRP A 503 -21.68 7.65 -6.03
N PRO A 504 -20.98 7.11 -5.01
CA PRO A 504 -19.64 7.48 -4.50
C PRO A 504 -18.43 6.87 -5.24
N HIS A 505 -18.64 6.11 -6.31
CA HIS A 505 -17.58 5.50 -7.12
C HIS A 505 -17.00 6.47 -8.15
N ILE A 506 -15.73 6.26 -8.50
CA ILE A 506 -14.95 7.10 -9.41
C ILE A 506 -14.37 6.22 -10.53
N LYS A 507 -14.45 6.68 -11.78
CA LYS A 507 -13.89 5.95 -12.94
C LYS A 507 -12.36 5.90 -12.86
N ALA A 508 -11.76 4.86 -13.43
CA ALA A 508 -10.31 4.65 -13.39
C ALA A 508 -9.52 5.87 -13.92
N ASP A 509 -9.97 6.53 -14.99
CA ASP A 509 -9.31 7.71 -15.54
C ASP A 509 -9.46 8.94 -14.62
N GLN A 510 -10.63 9.10 -14.00
CA GLN A 510 -10.87 10.15 -13.01
C GLN A 510 -10.02 9.95 -11.76
N TYR A 511 -9.91 8.71 -11.26
CA TYR A 511 -9.05 8.37 -10.14
C TYR A 511 -7.59 8.69 -10.44
N LYS A 512 -7.12 8.34 -11.65
CA LYS A 512 -5.77 8.69 -12.12
C LYS A 512 -5.56 10.21 -12.20
N GLU A 513 -6.58 10.96 -12.60
CA GLU A 513 -6.53 12.42 -12.63
C GLU A 513 -6.46 13.03 -11.23
N GLN A 514 -7.22 12.51 -10.25
CA GLN A 514 -7.12 12.93 -8.85
C GLN A 514 -5.71 12.69 -8.31
N LEU A 515 -5.17 11.47 -8.50
CA LEU A 515 -3.79 11.18 -8.10
C LEU A 515 -2.78 12.13 -8.77
N ALA A 516 -3.00 12.57 -10.01
CA ALA A 516 -2.10 13.52 -10.67
C ALA A 516 -2.07 14.92 -9.99
N GLY A 517 -3.06 15.24 -9.16
CA GLY A 517 -3.19 16.47 -8.39
C GLY A 517 -2.55 16.44 -6.99
N ASP A 518 -2.12 15.26 -6.51
CA ASP A 518 -1.63 15.08 -5.14
C ASP A 518 -0.28 15.77 -4.85
N LEU A 519 0.63 15.81 -5.84
CA LEU A 519 1.99 16.32 -5.66
C LEU A 519 2.10 17.84 -5.90
N TYR A 520 3.13 18.49 -5.36
CA TYR A 520 3.40 19.92 -5.57
C TYR A 520 4.55 20.16 -6.58
N PRO A 521 4.48 21.20 -7.44
CA PRO A 521 3.26 21.93 -7.75
C PRO A 521 2.26 21.05 -8.53
N GLY A 522 2.70 19.88 -9.02
CA GLY A 522 1.86 18.86 -9.65
C GLY A 522 1.09 19.36 -10.85
N LYS A 523 0.01 18.66 -11.19
CA LYS A 523 -0.87 19.03 -12.31
C LYS A 523 -1.72 20.28 -12.01
N THR A 524 -2.04 20.52 -10.73
CA THR A 524 -2.86 21.65 -10.27
C THR A 524 -2.08 22.94 -10.05
N ASN A 525 -0.75 22.90 -10.26
CA ASN A 525 0.17 24.03 -10.13
C ASN A 525 0.10 24.73 -8.76
N VAL A 526 0.02 23.96 -7.67
CA VAL A 526 -0.04 24.48 -6.31
C VAL A 526 1.37 24.79 -5.81
N GLN A 527 1.75 26.07 -5.86
CA GLN A 527 3.14 26.49 -5.61
C GLN A 527 3.42 26.90 -4.16
N ARG A 528 2.50 26.60 -3.22
CA ARG A 528 2.64 26.97 -1.81
C ARG A 528 1.96 25.95 -0.89
N LEU A 529 2.51 25.82 0.31
CA LEU A 529 1.95 25.05 1.41
C LEU A 529 2.05 25.89 2.69
N THR A 530 0.91 26.33 3.22
CA THR A 530 0.81 27.25 4.35
C THR A 530 -0.42 26.94 5.19
N ASP A 531 -0.41 27.34 6.47
CA ASP A 531 -1.55 27.20 7.39
C ASP A 531 -2.84 27.86 6.88
N ALA A 532 -2.72 28.91 6.05
CA ALA A 532 -3.86 29.63 5.50
C ALA A 532 -4.67 28.83 4.45
N GLN A 533 -4.11 27.76 3.87
CA GLN A 533 -4.80 26.98 2.86
C GLN A 533 -5.83 26.00 3.43
N GLY A 534 -5.71 25.63 4.71
CA GLY A 534 -6.63 24.68 5.34
C GLY A 534 -6.70 23.32 4.64
N LEU A 535 -5.58 22.85 4.06
CA LEU A 535 -5.53 21.57 3.35
C LEU A 535 -5.78 20.40 4.30
N VAL A 536 -6.43 19.36 3.78
CA VAL A 536 -6.62 18.09 4.50
C VAL A 536 -5.26 17.51 4.92
N ASN A 537 -5.21 16.95 6.12
CA ASN A 537 -4.01 16.37 6.73
C ASN A 537 -2.83 17.35 6.91
N TYR A 538 -2.98 18.66 6.63
CA TYR A 538 -1.89 19.61 6.82
C TYR A 538 -1.76 20.11 8.26
N ALA A 539 -2.86 20.41 8.93
CA ALA A 539 -2.80 20.96 10.30
C ALA A 539 -2.22 19.92 11.27
N PRO A 540 -1.40 20.34 12.27
CA PRO A 540 -0.96 19.44 13.32
C PRO A 540 -2.15 18.85 14.10
N TRP A 541 -2.10 17.56 14.38
CA TRP A 541 -3.06 16.82 15.19
C TRP A 541 -3.06 17.22 16.65
N THR A 542 -1.95 17.81 17.15
CA THR A 542 -1.95 18.49 18.46
C THR A 542 -2.85 19.73 18.51
N GLY A 543 -3.34 20.18 17.35
CA GLY A 543 -4.03 21.46 17.17
C GLY A 543 -3.07 22.63 16.93
N GLY A 544 -3.62 23.74 16.46
CA GLY A 544 -2.87 24.96 16.15
C GLY A 544 -2.33 25.00 14.71
N MET A 545 -1.30 25.82 14.51
CA MET A 545 -0.64 26.03 13.22
C MET A 545 0.75 25.38 13.22
N LEU A 546 1.18 24.86 12.07
CA LEU A 546 2.52 24.35 11.89
C LEU A 546 3.55 25.49 11.84
N ASN A 547 3.19 26.65 11.27
CA ASN A 547 4.06 27.83 11.11
C ASN A 547 5.38 27.52 10.36
N LYS A 548 5.35 26.59 9.41
CA LYS A 548 6.47 26.21 8.55
C LYS A 548 6.12 26.38 7.07
N PRO A 549 5.79 27.60 6.61
CA PRO A 549 5.30 27.79 5.26
C PRO A 549 6.38 27.47 4.22
N ILE A 550 5.92 26.90 3.10
CA ILE A 550 6.70 26.65 1.90
C ILE A 550 6.11 27.48 0.76
N TYR A 551 6.96 28.22 0.06
CA TYR A 551 6.59 29.09 -1.06
C TYR A 551 7.32 28.70 -2.34
N ASN A 552 6.82 29.20 -3.47
CA ASN A 552 7.48 29.13 -4.78
C ASN A 552 7.90 27.71 -5.19
N ILE A 553 7.05 26.72 -4.87
CA ILE A 553 7.29 25.33 -5.22
C ILE A 553 7.24 25.19 -6.74
N MET A 554 8.36 24.78 -7.33
CA MET A 554 8.52 24.58 -8.77
C MET A 554 9.11 23.21 -9.03
N LEU A 555 8.69 22.57 -10.12
CA LEU A 555 9.33 21.38 -10.67
C LEU A 555 9.91 21.74 -12.04
N LYS A 556 11.23 21.64 -12.18
CA LYS A 556 11.92 21.88 -13.45
C LYS A 556 13.01 20.84 -13.65
N ASP A 557 13.05 20.21 -14.83
CA ASP A 557 14.06 19.22 -15.21
C ASP A 557 14.20 18.06 -14.19
N GLY A 558 13.09 17.67 -13.56
CA GLY A 558 13.04 16.61 -12.54
C GLY A 558 13.53 17.04 -11.16
N ILE A 559 13.81 18.32 -10.95
CA ILE A 559 14.27 18.90 -9.68
C ILE A 559 13.16 19.79 -9.11
N VAL A 560 12.81 19.55 -7.86
CA VAL A 560 11.90 20.43 -7.11
C VAL A 560 12.72 21.54 -6.46
N THR A 561 12.24 22.78 -6.53
CA THR A 561 12.77 23.89 -5.75
C THR A 561 11.67 24.62 -5.01
N PHE A 562 11.95 25.12 -3.81
CA PHE A 562 11.00 25.92 -3.02
C PHE A 562 11.73 26.85 -2.05
N ASP A 563 11.03 27.85 -1.52
CA ASP A 563 11.54 28.70 -0.44
C ASP A 563 10.88 28.31 0.89
N PHE A 564 11.69 28.08 1.91
CA PHE A 564 11.23 27.69 3.24
C PHE A 564 11.19 28.87 4.20
N LEU A 565 10.12 28.98 4.98
CA LEU A 565 9.81 30.01 6.01
C LEU A 565 9.57 31.43 5.50
N LYS A 566 10.17 31.81 4.37
CA LYS A 566 10.02 33.17 3.82
C LYS A 566 9.77 33.10 2.33
N ASP A 567 8.79 33.86 1.86
CA ASP A 567 8.58 34.07 0.44
C ASP A 567 9.73 34.92 -0.10
N GLN A 568 10.69 34.27 -0.76
CA GLN A 568 11.86 34.92 -1.35
C GLN A 568 11.63 35.30 -2.82
N MET A 569 10.36 35.36 -3.28
CA MET A 569 10.06 36.07 -4.52
C MET A 569 10.61 37.49 -4.40
N SER A 570 11.72 37.73 -5.11
CA SER A 570 12.06 39.07 -5.54
C SER A 570 10.81 39.65 -6.17
N THR A 571 10.48 40.90 -5.89
CA THR A 571 9.48 41.69 -6.62
C THR A 571 9.87 41.91 -8.11
N GLY A 572 10.63 41.00 -8.69
CA GLY A 572 11.19 41.03 -10.03
C GLY A 572 10.16 40.61 -11.06
N ILE A 573 9.85 41.58 -11.91
CA ILE A 573 9.12 41.51 -13.18
C ILE A 573 9.24 40.12 -13.85
N GLN A 574 8.12 39.43 -14.05
CA GLN A 574 8.11 38.09 -14.67
C GLN A 574 8.33 38.10 -16.19
N GLN A 575 8.10 39.21 -16.90
CA GLN A 575 8.44 39.35 -18.33
C GLN A 575 8.68 40.82 -18.71
N PRO A 576 9.66 41.16 -19.56
CA PRO A 576 9.68 42.47 -20.20
C PRO A 576 8.47 42.55 -21.14
N GLU A 577 7.59 43.53 -20.94
CA GLU A 577 6.61 43.89 -21.97
C GLU A 577 7.40 44.33 -23.22
N MET A 578 7.33 43.53 -24.28
CA MET A 578 7.76 43.98 -25.60
C MET A 578 6.71 44.99 -26.08
N ASP A 579 7.13 46.22 -26.36
CA ASP A 579 6.32 47.26 -26.99
C ASP A 579 5.76 46.73 -28.32
N MET A 580 4.55 46.18 -28.30
CA MET A 580 3.69 46.17 -29.48
C MET A 580 3.15 47.59 -29.60
N GLU A 581 3.54 48.27 -30.69
CA GLU A 581 3.01 49.57 -31.10
C GLU A 581 1.50 49.63 -30.92
N ASN A 582 1.03 50.30 -29.86
CA ASN A 582 -0.35 50.73 -29.75
C ASN A 582 -0.46 51.92 -28.80
N GLY A 583 -0.48 53.13 -29.38
CA GLY A 583 -1.25 54.25 -28.84
C GLY A 583 -0.76 54.93 -27.55
N ASN A 584 0.27 55.77 -27.68
CA ASN A 584 0.31 57.14 -27.15
C ASN A 584 0.02 57.46 -25.66
N LYS A 585 0.41 56.62 -24.69
CA LYS A 585 0.73 57.09 -23.32
C LYS A 585 1.90 56.31 -22.71
N GLU A 586 3.00 56.99 -22.40
CA GLU A 586 4.15 56.36 -21.74
C GLU A 586 3.74 55.82 -20.36
N LYS A 587 3.91 54.51 -20.16
CA LYS A 587 3.70 53.84 -18.88
C LYS A 587 4.77 54.29 -17.89
N ILE A 588 4.36 54.50 -16.64
CA ILE A 588 5.21 54.95 -15.54
C ILE A 588 5.37 53.81 -14.56
N TYR A 589 6.60 53.56 -14.14
CA TYR A 589 6.94 52.53 -13.16
C TYR A 589 7.69 53.13 -11.98
N THR A 590 7.59 52.53 -10.81
CA THR A 590 8.49 52.82 -9.68
C THR A 590 9.90 52.26 -9.96
N ILE A 591 10.90 52.66 -9.16
CA ILE A 591 12.28 52.14 -9.30
C ILE A 591 12.41 50.62 -9.05
N ASP A 592 11.46 50.02 -8.32
CA ASP A 592 11.33 48.57 -8.11
C ASP A 592 10.44 47.90 -9.17
N GLY A 593 10.05 48.61 -10.24
CA GLY A 593 9.40 48.04 -11.42
C GLY A 593 7.88 47.89 -11.36
N ARG A 594 7.20 48.51 -10.37
CA ARG A 594 5.72 48.46 -10.28
C ARG A 594 5.10 49.49 -11.21
N TYR A 595 4.16 49.07 -12.06
CA TYR A 595 3.39 49.99 -12.89
C TYR A 595 2.48 50.88 -12.02
N VAL A 596 2.54 52.19 -12.23
CA VAL A 596 1.80 53.20 -11.45
C VAL A 596 0.92 54.10 -12.32
N GLY A 597 0.63 53.68 -13.55
CA GLY A 597 -0.23 54.40 -14.48
C GLY A 597 0.54 55.15 -15.56
N THR A 598 -0.12 56.12 -16.19
CA THR A 598 0.43 56.91 -17.32
C THR A 598 0.42 58.42 -17.06
N ASN A 599 -0.04 58.85 -15.88
CA ASN A 599 -0.16 60.26 -15.53
C ASN A 599 0.84 60.63 -14.43
N LEU A 600 1.97 61.23 -14.82
CA LEU A 600 3.04 61.60 -13.90
C LEU A 600 2.58 62.60 -12.83
N LYS A 601 1.61 63.48 -13.15
CA LYS A 601 1.11 64.50 -12.23
C LYS A 601 0.23 63.94 -11.11
N ALA A 602 -0.24 62.71 -11.24
CA ALA A 602 -1.05 62.03 -10.24
C ALA A 602 -0.22 61.25 -9.21
N LEU A 603 1.11 61.21 -9.38
CA LEU A 603 2.01 60.42 -8.55
C LEU A 603 2.61 61.26 -7.40
N PRO A 604 2.81 60.65 -6.22
CA PRO A 604 3.46 61.31 -5.10
C PRO A 604 4.93 61.63 -5.40
N LYS A 605 5.58 62.41 -4.53
CA LYS A 605 7.01 62.72 -4.65
C LYS A 605 7.82 61.43 -4.64
N GLY A 606 8.74 61.29 -5.58
CA GLY A 606 9.50 60.05 -5.74
C GLY A 606 10.30 59.98 -7.04
N VAL A 607 10.96 58.84 -7.25
CA VAL A 607 11.71 58.52 -8.46
C VAL A 607 10.95 57.45 -9.23
N TYR A 608 10.76 57.70 -10.52
CA TYR A 608 9.99 56.83 -11.43
C TYR A 608 10.78 56.53 -12.70
N ILE A 609 10.39 55.49 -13.42
CA ILE A 609 10.91 55.10 -14.73
C ILE A 609 9.81 55.35 -15.76
N ILE A 610 10.11 56.16 -16.77
CA ILE A 610 9.20 56.50 -17.89
C ILE A 610 10.03 56.45 -19.16
N GLY A 611 9.57 55.72 -20.19
CA GLY A 611 10.25 55.70 -21.49
C GLY A 611 11.75 55.36 -21.39
N LYS A 612 12.12 54.42 -20.52
CA LYS A 612 13.51 53.99 -20.24
C LYS A 612 14.39 55.05 -19.54
N LYS A 613 13.83 56.12 -18.99
CA LYS A 613 14.54 57.18 -18.25
C LYS A 613 14.06 57.27 -16.81
N LYS A 614 14.96 57.67 -15.89
CA LYS A 614 14.61 58.01 -14.51
C LYS A 614 14.08 59.45 -14.46
N VAL A 615 12.94 59.65 -13.80
CA VAL A 615 12.28 60.95 -13.63
C VAL A 615 12.02 61.18 -12.15
N VAL A 616 12.35 62.37 -11.65
CA VAL A 616 12.18 62.75 -10.24
C VAL A 616 11.03 63.74 -10.11
N ILE A 617 10.07 63.44 -9.25
CA ILE A 617 9.01 64.37 -8.83
C ILE A 617 9.44 65.00 -7.51
N SER A 618 9.92 66.25 -7.55
CA SER A 618 10.54 66.92 -6.41
C SER A 618 9.82 68.18 -5.91
N LYS A 619 8.68 68.58 -6.51
CA LYS A 619 7.90 69.75 -6.07
C LYS A 619 6.47 69.39 -5.75
#